data_AF-A0A7K5WNB2-F1
#
_entry.id   AF-A0A7K5WNB2-F1
#
_cell.length_a   1.000
_cell.length_b   1.000
_cell.length_c   1.000
_cell.angle_alpha   90.00
_cell.angle_beta   90.00
_cell.angle_gamma   90.00
#
_symmetry.space_group_name_H-M   'P 1'
#
loop_
_entity.id
_entity.type
_entity.pdbx_description
1 polymer ?
#
loop_
_entity_poly.entity_id
_entity_poly.type
_entity_poly.pdbx_seq_one_letter_code
_entity_poly.pdbx_strand_id
1 'polypeptide(L)'
;PKTDIVFLKVHKSASSTVMNILFRFGETHNLTFAFPQGGGFQLYYPHHFLARFVQGFNPQSPRRFNILCHHMRFLQPEVQKVVPSSAVYFSILRNPVQLMESSFVYYKGASAFSRVRSLEEFLRQPRRYYSPASGDRHYARNLITFDFGFNPDGDVSPERVQLMLKAIEASFDFLLISEYFDESMVLLKEMLCWDLDSVVSFPLNTRDSSTKSTLPDSAVEKLKAWNRLDWEIYTHFNRTFWERIDRDIGRERMRREVQALRERQAELARTCLQGTGSVAPKDIKDSSLRPLQHGGARILGYNLKQGLDEELERTCRRLVTPELQYSSLLYKKQFPPPPP
;
A
#
# COMPACT_ATOMS: atom_id res chain seq x y z
N PRO A 1 4.56 3.53 -22.49
CA PRO A 1 4.40 3.55 -21.02
C PRO A 1 3.04 4.15 -20.64
N LYS A 2 2.32 3.55 -19.69
CA LYS A 2 1.08 4.09 -19.12
C LYS A 2 1.43 5.09 -18.01
N THR A 3 0.72 6.21 -17.94
CA THR A 3 1.01 7.32 -16.99
C THR A 3 -0.17 7.66 -16.09
N ASP A 4 -1.38 7.34 -16.51
CA ASP A 4 -2.60 7.57 -15.72
C ASP A 4 -2.91 6.32 -14.88
N ILE A 5 -2.85 6.48 -13.56
CA ILE A 5 -2.80 5.38 -12.61
C ILE A 5 -3.70 5.68 -11.40
N VAL A 6 -4.53 4.70 -11.05
CA VAL A 6 -5.18 4.64 -9.74
C VAL A 6 -4.62 3.46 -8.98
N PHE A 7 -3.95 3.75 -7.88
CA PHE A 7 -3.53 2.76 -6.92
C PHE A 7 -4.34 2.88 -5.63
N LEU A 8 -5.26 1.95 -5.41
CA LEU A 8 -5.95 1.86 -4.12
C LEU A 8 -4.98 1.29 -3.09
N LYS A 9 -4.49 2.16 -2.21
CA LYS A 9 -3.56 1.80 -1.15
C LYS A 9 -4.28 1.08 0.00
N VAL A 10 -4.09 -0.23 0.11
CA VAL A 10 -4.58 -1.03 1.25
C VAL A 10 -3.63 -0.89 2.45
N HIS A 11 -4.19 -0.84 3.65
CA HIS A 11 -3.40 -0.73 4.87
C HIS A 11 -2.62 -2.02 5.16
N LYS A 12 -1.34 -1.85 5.56
CA LYS A 12 -0.44 -2.93 6.05
C LYS A 12 -0.13 -4.04 5.03
N SER A 13 -0.24 -3.74 3.73
CA SER A 13 0.02 -4.65 2.60
C SER A 13 1.19 -4.21 1.71
N ALA A 14 2.32 -3.78 2.31
CA ALA A 14 3.50 -3.28 1.58
C ALA A 14 3.23 -2.09 0.63
N SER A 15 2.09 -1.43 0.80
CA SER A 15 1.58 -0.41 -0.11
C SER A 15 2.38 0.91 -0.07
N SER A 16 3.16 1.15 0.98
CA SER A 16 4.15 2.24 1.05
C SER A 16 5.27 2.10 0.02
N THR A 17 5.72 0.87 -0.24
CA THR A 17 6.76 0.58 -1.25
C THR A 17 6.22 0.88 -2.66
N VAL A 18 5.00 0.42 -2.95
CA VAL A 18 4.32 0.70 -4.22
C VAL A 18 4.09 2.20 -4.41
N MET A 19 3.68 2.91 -3.36
CA MET A 19 3.52 4.37 -3.41
C MET A 19 4.85 5.08 -3.71
N ASN A 20 5.98 4.62 -3.16
CA ASN A 20 7.30 5.16 -3.51
C ASN A 20 7.66 4.91 -4.98
N ILE A 21 7.37 3.72 -5.53
CA ILE A 21 7.52 3.43 -6.96
C ILE A 21 6.74 4.45 -7.81
N LEU A 22 5.47 4.68 -7.47
CA LEU A 22 4.61 5.63 -8.20
C LEU A 22 5.10 7.08 -8.08
N PHE A 23 5.57 7.48 -6.89
CA PHE A 23 6.17 8.79 -6.66
C PHE A 23 7.42 9.01 -7.49
N ARG A 24 8.33 8.03 -7.53
CA ARG A 24 9.54 8.09 -8.35
C ARG A 24 9.20 8.18 -9.83
N PHE A 25 8.31 7.30 -10.31
CA PHE A 25 7.91 7.29 -11.70
C PHE A 25 7.28 8.64 -12.11
N GLY A 26 6.31 9.13 -11.32
CA GLY A 26 5.64 10.38 -11.62
C GLY A 26 6.55 11.61 -11.50
N GLU A 27 7.49 11.62 -10.55
CA GLU A 27 8.49 12.69 -10.46
C GLU A 27 9.41 12.73 -11.69
N THR A 28 9.91 11.58 -12.12
CA THR A 28 10.79 11.46 -13.30
C THR A 28 10.09 11.89 -14.59
N HIS A 29 8.78 11.61 -14.71
CA HIS A 29 7.99 11.92 -15.91
C HIS A 29 7.19 13.22 -15.80
N ASN A 30 7.43 14.05 -14.77
CA ASN A 30 6.72 15.31 -14.51
C ASN A 30 5.18 15.15 -14.50
N LEU A 31 4.69 14.04 -13.94
CA LEU A 31 3.26 13.74 -13.82
C LEU A 31 2.63 14.46 -12.62
N THR A 32 1.31 14.65 -12.70
CA THR A 32 0.52 15.25 -11.63
C THR A 32 -0.09 14.20 -10.71
N PHE A 33 -0.08 14.47 -9.41
CA PHE A 33 -0.66 13.62 -8.37
C PHE A 33 -1.91 14.24 -7.77
N ALA A 34 -2.92 13.42 -7.50
CA ALA A 34 -4.12 13.81 -6.77
C ALA A 34 -3.84 13.81 -5.26
N PHE A 35 -3.23 14.87 -4.76
CA PHE A 35 -2.93 15.04 -3.34
C PHE A 35 -4.18 15.38 -2.51
N PRO A 36 -4.22 15.00 -1.22
CA PRO A 36 -5.22 15.52 -0.29
C PRO A 36 -5.15 17.04 -0.15
N GLN A 37 -6.30 17.66 0.14
CA GLN A 37 -6.36 19.08 0.49
C GLN A 37 -5.33 19.45 1.56
N GLY A 38 -4.61 20.54 1.35
CA GLY A 38 -3.58 21.03 2.28
C GLY A 38 -2.33 20.13 2.39
N GLY A 39 -2.17 19.12 1.54
CA GLY A 39 -1.00 18.23 1.56
C GLY A 39 -1.01 17.20 2.67
N GLY A 40 -2.20 16.82 3.16
CA GLY A 40 -2.36 15.76 4.14
C GLY A 40 -1.91 14.38 3.64
N PHE A 41 -1.97 13.38 4.53
CA PHE A 41 -1.47 12.02 4.25
C PHE A 41 -2.53 11.04 3.73
N GLN A 42 -3.80 11.41 3.85
CA GLN A 42 -4.95 10.56 3.49
C GLN A 42 -6.05 11.40 2.86
N LEU A 43 -6.84 10.80 1.97
CA LEU A 43 -7.96 11.44 1.27
C LEU A 43 -9.25 11.32 2.08
N TYR A 44 -9.26 11.95 3.27
CA TYR A 44 -10.39 12.04 4.20
C TYR A 44 -10.89 10.67 4.74
N TYR A 45 -9.97 9.72 4.83
CA TYR A 45 -10.19 8.43 5.48
C TYR A 45 -10.53 8.65 6.98
N PRO A 46 -11.51 7.94 7.57
CA PRO A 46 -12.14 6.69 7.11
C PRO A 46 -13.46 6.85 6.32
N HIS A 47 -13.84 8.07 5.94
CA HIS A 47 -15.02 8.28 5.11
C HIS A 47 -14.75 7.87 3.66
N HIS A 48 -15.82 7.51 2.93
CA HIS A 48 -15.72 7.26 1.49
C HIS A 48 -15.07 8.44 0.77
N PHE A 49 -14.18 8.13 -0.16
CA PHE A 49 -13.52 9.09 -1.01
C PHE A 49 -14.54 9.92 -1.79
N LEU A 50 -14.34 11.23 -1.81
CA LEU A 50 -15.05 12.16 -2.68
C LEU A 50 -14.02 12.98 -3.43
N ALA A 51 -14.29 13.28 -4.70
CA ALA A 51 -13.35 14.01 -5.57
C ALA A 51 -12.96 15.37 -4.98
N ARG A 52 -13.87 16.01 -4.24
CA ARG A 52 -13.63 17.27 -3.53
C ARG A 52 -12.49 17.21 -2.51
N PHE A 53 -12.09 16.04 -2.03
CA PHE A 53 -10.97 15.90 -1.09
C PHE A 53 -9.59 16.03 -1.73
N VAL A 54 -9.53 16.14 -3.07
CA VAL A 54 -8.29 16.35 -3.82
C VAL A 54 -7.99 17.84 -3.94
N GLN A 55 -6.76 18.23 -3.60
CA GLN A 55 -6.27 19.59 -3.75
C GLN A 55 -6.35 20.04 -5.21
N GLY A 56 -6.99 21.19 -5.46
CA GLY A 56 -7.14 21.74 -6.81
C GLY A 56 -8.17 21.04 -7.68
N PHE A 57 -8.93 20.06 -7.15
CA PHE A 57 -10.07 19.50 -7.87
C PHE A 57 -11.15 20.57 -8.08
N ASN A 58 -11.64 20.66 -9.31
CA ASN A 58 -12.71 21.56 -9.71
C ASN A 58 -13.65 20.79 -10.66
N PRO A 59 -14.95 20.62 -10.31
CA PRO A 59 -15.88 19.84 -11.13
C PRO A 59 -16.18 20.47 -12.50
N GLN A 60 -15.96 21.78 -12.66
CA GLN A 60 -16.07 22.49 -13.94
C GLN A 60 -14.79 22.40 -14.78
N SER A 61 -13.68 21.93 -14.21
CA SER A 61 -12.42 21.80 -14.93
C SER A 61 -12.32 20.44 -15.64
N PRO A 62 -11.88 20.40 -16.92
CA PRO A 62 -11.55 19.15 -17.58
C PRO A 62 -10.21 18.58 -17.08
N ARG A 63 -9.43 19.35 -16.30
CA ARG A 63 -8.12 18.89 -15.79
C ARG A 63 -8.31 17.66 -14.91
N ARG A 64 -7.48 16.65 -15.17
CA ARG A 64 -7.39 15.42 -14.38
C ARG A 64 -5.97 15.26 -13.87
N PHE A 65 -5.81 14.47 -12.82
CA PHE A 65 -4.50 14.08 -12.30
C PHE A 65 -4.08 12.76 -12.92
N ASN A 66 -2.78 12.59 -13.11
CA ASN A 66 -2.25 11.34 -13.66
C ASN A 66 -2.28 10.24 -12.60
N ILE A 67 -1.82 10.51 -11.37
CA ILE A 67 -1.64 9.47 -10.35
C ILE A 67 -2.49 9.75 -9.11
N LEU A 68 -3.31 8.79 -8.70
CA LEU A 68 -4.03 8.77 -7.43
C LEU A 68 -3.56 7.57 -6.60
N CYS A 69 -2.82 7.81 -5.50
CA CYS A 69 -2.16 6.73 -4.75
C CYS A 69 -2.12 6.90 -3.21
N HIS A 70 -2.84 7.88 -2.66
CA HIS A 70 -2.96 8.08 -1.20
C HIS A 70 -4.04 7.17 -0.59
N HIS A 71 -3.95 6.92 0.71
CA HIS A 71 -4.98 6.16 1.43
C HIS A 71 -6.36 6.82 1.29
N MET A 72 -7.36 6.01 0.95
CA MET A 72 -8.74 6.41 0.81
C MET A 72 -9.65 5.21 1.09
N ARG A 73 -10.92 5.46 1.39
CA ARG A 73 -11.96 4.43 1.31
C ARG A 73 -12.60 4.50 -0.06
N PHE A 74 -12.41 3.47 -0.88
CA PHE A 74 -12.71 3.53 -2.31
C PHE A 74 -14.19 3.84 -2.62
N LEU A 75 -14.40 4.68 -3.63
CA LEU A 75 -15.70 4.93 -4.23
C LEU A 75 -15.51 5.25 -5.72
N GLN A 76 -15.68 4.25 -6.57
CA GLN A 76 -15.32 4.31 -7.99
C GLN A 76 -15.89 5.52 -8.74
N PRO A 77 -17.20 5.89 -8.60
CA PRO A 77 -17.75 7.05 -9.32
C PRO A 77 -17.09 8.38 -8.96
N GLU A 78 -16.53 8.50 -7.75
CA GLU A 78 -15.79 9.70 -7.34
C GLU A 78 -14.36 9.68 -7.84
N VAL A 79 -13.72 8.51 -7.87
CA VAL A 79 -12.38 8.35 -8.44
C VAL A 79 -12.35 8.72 -9.92
N GLN A 80 -13.35 8.28 -10.70
CA GLN A 80 -13.49 8.58 -12.13
C GLN A 80 -13.61 10.08 -12.45
N LYS A 81 -13.94 10.92 -11.46
CA LYS A 81 -13.97 12.39 -11.63
C LYS A 81 -12.57 13.01 -11.59
N VAL A 82 -11.60 12.33 -10.98
CA VAL A 82 -10.27 12.87 -10.66
C VAL A 82 -9.21 12.45 -11.66
N VAL A 83 -9.33 11.25 -12.22
CA VAL A 83 -8.39 10.68 -13.19
C VAL A 83 -9.02 10.51 -14.59
N PRO A 84 -8.22 10.40 -15.67
CA PRO A 84 -8.73 10.06 -17.00
C PRO A 84 -9.42 8.69 -17.02
N SER A 85 -10.38 8.49 -17.92
CA SER A 85 -11.09 7.20 -18.10
C SER A 85 -10.19 6.07 -18.60
N SER A 86 -9.02 6.41 -19.16
CA SER A 86 -7.99 5.47 -19.60
C SER A 86 -7.02 5.05 -18.49
N ALA A 87 -7.21 5.54 -17.25
CA ALA A 87 -6.33 5.22 -16.14
C ALA A 87 -6.36 3.72 -15.83
N VAL A 88 -5.20 3.16 -15.50
CA VAL A 88 -5.07 1.77 -15.04
C VAL A 88 -5.33 1.71 -13.54
N TYR A 89 -6.28 0.88 -13.13
CA TYR A 89 -6.69 0.68 -11.74
C TYR A 89 -6.05 -0.57 -11.17
N PHE A 90 -5.25 -0.43 -10.12
CA PHE A 90 -4.74 -1.57 -9.39
C PHE A 90 -4.73 -1.35 -7.88
N SER A 91 -4.56 -2.43 -7.14
CA SER A 91 -4.41 -2.40 -5.68
C SER A 91 -3.45 -3.50 -5.23
N ILE A 92 -3.24 -3.64 -3.92
CA ILE A 92 -2.37 -4.66 -3.34
C ILE A 92 -3.04 -5.32 -2.15
N LEU A 93 -3.09 -6.65 -2.18
CA LEU A 93 -3.64 -7.48 -1.13
C LEU A 93 -2.51 -8.09 -0.30
N ARG A 94 -2.87 -8.54 0.90
CA ARG A 94 -2.02 -9.32 1.78
C ARG A 94 -2.87 -10.37 2.46
N ASN A 95 -2.28 -11.49 2.85
CA ASN A 95 -2.92 -12.50 3.64
C ASN A 95 -3.58 -11.87 4.89
N PRO A 96 -4.91 -12.03 5.09
CA PRO A 96 -5.63 -11.37 6.17
C PRO A 96 -5.13 -11.71 7.57
N VAL A 97 -4.52 -12.89 7.76
CA VAL A 97 -3.89 -13.30 9.03
C VAL A 97 -2.70 -12.40 9.35
N GLN A 98 -1.79 -12.25 8.39
CA GLN A 98 -0.61 -11.40 8.57
C GLN A 98 -0.97 -9.91 8.61
N LEU A 99 -1.98 -9.51 7.84
CA LEU A 99 -2.47 -8.13 7.84
C LEU A 99 -3.08 -7.77 9.20
N MET A 100 -3.91 -8.63 9.78
CA MET A 100 -4.54 -8.39 11.08
C MET A 100 -3.52 -8.40 12.22
N GLU A 101 -2.52 -9.28 12.18
CA GLU A 101 -1.38 -9.23 13.12
C GLU A 101 -0.64 -7.89 13.02
N SER A 102 -0.33 -7.43 11.81
CA SER A 102 0.30 -6.14 11.62
C SER A 102 -0.60 -4.97 12.01
N SER A 103 -1.91 -5.08 11.83
CA SER A 103 -2.90 -4.08 12.21
C SER A 103 -2.99 -3.95 13.73
N PHE A 104 -3.06 -5.08 14.45
CA PHE A 104 -3.11 -5.12 15.90
C PHE A 104 -1.92 -4.41 16.56
N VAL A 105 -0.71 -4.67 16.06
CA VAL A 105 0.52 -4.05 16.60
C VAL A 105 0.60 -2.56 16.25
N TYR A 106 0.29 -2.21 14.99
CA TYR A 106 0.42 -0.84 14.51
C TYR A 106 -0.67 0.07 15.09
N TYR A 107 -1.93 -0.35 15.08
CA TYR A 107 -3.07 0.42 15.59
C TYR A 107 -3.41 0.03 17.03
N LYS A 108 -2.40 -0.25 17.86
CA LYS A 108 -2.61 -0.77 19.22
C LYS A 108 -3.53 0.12 20.08
N GLY A 109 -3.53 1.43 19.81
CA GLY A 109 -4.39 2.42 20.48
C GLY A 109 -5.84 2.45 19.99
N ALA A 110 -6.20 1.73 18.93
CA ALA A 110 -7.58 1.66 18.45
C ALA A 110 -8.51 1.08 19.52
N SER A 111 -9.77 1.49 19.51
CA SER A 111 -10.78 1.17 20.52
C SER A 111 -10.89 -0.33 20.79
N ALA A 112 -10.84 -1.15 19.73
CA ALA A 112 -10.91 -2.60 19.83
C ALA A 112 -9.63 -3.28 20.36
N PHE A 113 -8.48 -2.59 20.33
CA PHE A 113 -7.18 -3.18 20.67
C PHE A 113 -6.56 -2.61 21.95
N SER A 114 -6.92 -1.39 22.34
CA SER A 114 -6.28 -0.61 23.41
C SER A 114 -6.24 -1.32 24.77
N ARG A 115 -7.27 -2.14 25.07
CA ARG A 115 -7.41 -2.83 26.37
C ARG A 115 -6.99 -4.30 26.34
N VAL A 116 -6.64 -4.83 25.18
CA VAL A 116 -6.30 -6.25 25.03
C VAL A 116 -4.78 -6.41 25.16
N ARG A 117 -4.26 -7.51 25.72
CA ARG A 117 -2.79 -7.69 25.80
C ARG A 117 -2.20 -8.33 24.55
N SER A 118 -2.88 -9.32 23.96
CA SER A 118 -2.40 -10.03 22.77
C SER A 118 -3.52 -10.23 21.74
N LEU A 119 -3.17 -10.56 20.50
CA LEU A 119 -4.14 -10.82 19.46
C LEU A 119 -4.97 -12.08 19.76
N GLU A 120 -4.38 -13.09 20.40
CA GLU A 120 -5.07 -14.29 20.86
C GLU A 120 -6.12 -13.97 21.93
N GLU A 121 -5.81 -13.05 22.86
CA GLU A 121 -6.80 -12.58 23.84
C GLU A 121 -7.98 -11.90 23.14
N PHE A 122 -7.72 -11.06 22.13
CA PHE A 122 -8.77 -10.45 21.30
C PHE A 122 -9.62 -11.52 20.62
N LEU A 123 -8.99 -12.50 19.96
CA LEU A 123 -9.67 -13.54 19.18
C LEU A 123 -10.46 -14.55 20.04
N ARG A 124 -10.21 -14.63 21.35
CA ARG A 124 -11.05 -15.44 22.26
C ARG A 124 -12.45 -14.86 22.39
N GLN A 125 -12.59 -13.54 22.44
CA GLN A 125 -13.88 -12.86 22.62
C GLN A 125 -13.92 -11.52 21.84
N PRO A 126 -13.81 -11.54 20.50
CA PRO A 126 -13.62 -10.30 19.73
C PRO A 126 -14.79 -9.32 19.89
N ARG A 127 -16.02 -9.84 20.01
CA ARG A 127 -17.25 -9.05 20.25
C ARG A 127 -17.28 -8.31 21.59
N ARG A 128 -16.43 -8.68 22.56
CA ARG A 128 -16.30 -7.94 23.83
C ARG A 128 -15.57 -6.61 23.65
N TYR A 129 -14.62 -6.58 22.71
CA TYR A 129 -13.74 -5.43 22.48
C TYR A 129 -14.13 -4.64 21.22
N TYR A 130 -14.72 -5.32 20.24
CA TYR A 130 -15.15 -4.74 18.98
C TYR A 130 -16.57 -4.13 19.07
N SER A 131 -16.72 -2.91 18.58
CA SER A 131 -18.02 -2.25 18.42
C SER A 131 -18.20 -1.72 16.98
N PRO A 132 -19.29 -2.10 16.28
CA PRO A 132 -19.63 -1.55 14.97
C PRO A 132 -19.88 -0.03 14.95
N ALA A 133 -20.11 0.59 16.11
CA ALA A 133 -20.31 2.03 16.23
C ALA A 133 -18.99 2.82 16.34
N SER A 134 -17.85 2.13 16.55
CA SER A 134 -16.55 2.79 16.71
C SER A 134 -16.04 3.36 15.39
N GLY A 135 -15.56 4.61 15.41
CA GLY A 135 -15.02 5.28 14.21
C GLY A 135 -13.77 4.61 13.61
N ASP A 136 -13.04 3.85 14.43
CA ASP A 136 -11.81 3.13 14.10
C ASP A 136 -12.01 1.60 13.94
N ARG A 137 -13.27 1.14 13.87
CA ARG A 137 -13.62 -0.30 13.84
C ARG A 137 -12.92 -1.08 12.73
N HIS A 138 -12.68 -0.44 11.60
CA HIS A 138 -12.12 -1.06 10.40
C HIS A 138 -10.71 -1.63 10.63
N TYR A 139 -9.93 -1.05 11.55
CA TYR A 139 -8.61 -1.61 11.89
C TYR A 139 -8.69 -2.99 12.53
N ALA A 140 -9.84 -3.35 13.11
CA ALA A 140 -10.02 -4.58 13.84
C ALA A 140 -10.84 -5.65 13.10
N ARG A 141 -11.45 -5.32 11.96
CA ARG A 141 -12.27 -6.28 11.21
C ARG A 141 -12.36 -5.91 9.73
N ASN A 142 -12.07 -6.87 8.87
CA ASN A 142 -12.22 -6.80 7.42
C ASN A 142 -11.65 -5.49 6.82
N LEU A 143 -10.38 -5.20 7.11
CA LEU A 143 -9.73 -3.93 6.73
C LEU A 143 -9.55 -3.81 5.22
N ILE A 144 -9.26 -4.92 4.51
CA ILE A 144 -9.21 -4.92 3.04
C ILE A 144 -10.58 -4.54 2.50
N THR A 145 -11.63 -5.24 2.94
CA THR A 145 -13.02 -4.96 2.56
C THR A 145 -13.39 -3.50 2.81
N PHE A 146 -12.95 -2.92 3.93
CA PHE A 146 -13.17 -1.52 4.26
C PHE A 146 -12.47 -0.58 3.28
N ASP A 147 -11.18 -0.79 3.00
CA ASP A 147 -10.39 0.02 2.06
C ASP A 147 -11.01 0.00 0.64
N PHE A 148 -11.54 -1.15 0.22
CA PHE A 148 -12.28 -1.32 -1.05
C PHE A 148 -13.68 -0.66 -1.05
N GLY A 149 -14.08 0.02 0.04
CA GLY A 149 -15.30 0.81 0.10
C GLY A 149 -16.51 0.08 0.66
N PHE A 150 -16.41 -1.22 0.96
CA PHE A 150 -17.52 -2.03 1.45
C PHE A 150 -17.71 -1.89 2.97
N ASN A 151 -18.76 -2.51 3.51
CA ASN A 151 -19.00 -2.57 4.95
C ASN A 151 -18.21 -3.74 5.57
N PRO A 152 -17.32 -3.52 6.55
CA PRO A 152 -16.52 -4.58 7.16
C PRO A 152 -17.36 -5.51 8.04
N ASP A 153 -18.57 -5.10 8.43
CA ASP A 153 -19.57 -5.93 9.11
C ASP A 153 -20.64 -6.44 8.14
N GLY A 154 -20.35 -6.43 6.83
CA GLY A 154 -21.27 -6.86 5.79
C GLY A 154 -21.66 -8.34 5.87
N ASP A 155 -22.73 -8.68 5.15
CA ASP A 155 -23.19 -10.05 5.00
C ASP A 155 -22.14 -10.94 4.31
N VAL A 156 -21.93 -12.13 4.87
CA VAL A 156 -20.95 -13.13 4.43
C VAL A 156 -21.61 -14.29 3.67
N SER A 157 -22.89 -14.16 3.32
CA SER A 157 -23.59 -15.11 2.44
C SER A 157 -22.85 -15.28 1.10
N PRO A 158 -22.83 -16.50 0.52
CA PRO A 158 -22.14 -16.76 -0.73
C PRO A 158 -22.53 -15.77 -1.84
N GLU A 159 -23.81 -15.41 -1.96
CA GLU A 159 -24.31 -14.50 -2.98
C GLU A 159 -23.73 -13.10 -2.82
N ARG A 160 -23.66 -12.59 -1.58
CA ARG A 160 -23.09 -11.25 -1.30
C ARG A 160 -21.59 -11.22 -1.49
N VAL A 161 -20.88 -12.27 -1.09
CA VAL A 161 -19.44 -12.42 -1.33
C VAL A 161 -19.17 -12.44 -2.84
N GLN A 162 -19.91 -13.22 -3.63
CA GLN A 162 -19.72 -13.28 -5.07
C GLN A 162 -19.99 -11.95 -5.76
N LEU A 163 -21.01 -11.20 -5.34
CA LEU A 163 -21.27 -9.85 -5.85
C LEU A 163 -20.13 -8.88 -5.52
N MET A 164 -19.58 -8.94 -4.31
CA MET A 164 -18.43 -8.12 -3.91
C MET A 164 -17.20 -8.45 -4.75
N LEU A 165 -16.88 -9.73 -4.96
CA LEU A 165 -15.75 -10.16 -5.78
C LEU A 165 -15.89 -9.65 -7.22
N LYS A 166 -17.06 -9.84 -7.84
CA LYS A 166 -17.34 -9.33 -9.20
C LYS A 166 -17.24 -7.81 -9.29
N ALA A 167 -17.67 -7.09 -8.26
CA ALA A 167 -17.54 -5.63 -8.23
C ALA A 167 -16.07 -5.19 -8.18
N ILE A 168 -15.23 -5.91 -7.44
CA ILE A 168 -13.78 -5.66 -7.42
C ILE A 168 -13.15 -6.01 -8.78
N GLU A 169 -13.45 -7.17 -9.35
CA GLU A 169 -12.96 -7.58 -10.68
C GLU A 169 -13.33 -6.57 -11.78
N ALA A 170 -14.55 -6.01 -11.72
CA ALA A 170 -14.99 -5.00 -12.68
C ALA A 170 -14.34 -3.62 -12.47
N SER A 171 -13.77 -3.36 -11.29
CA SER A 171 -13.23 -2.05 -10.92
C SER A 171 -11.71 -1.95 -11.04
N PHE A 172 -10.99 -3.07 -11.03
CA PHE A 172 -9.53 -3.12 -10.98
C PHE A 172 -8.97 -4.01 -12.08
N ASP A 173 -8.03 -3.47 -12.85
CA ASP A 173 -7.28 -4.20 -13.88
C ASP A 173 -6.32 -5.24 -13.27
N PHE A 174 -5.88 -4.99 -12.02
CA PHE A 174 -4.94 -5.88 -11.33
C PHE A 174 -4.94 -5.75 -9.81
N LEU A 175 -4.82 -6.88 -9.12
CA LEU A 175 -4.55 -6.93 -7.69
C LEU A 175 -3.20 -7.63 -7.44
N LEU A 176 -2.25 -6.86 -6.93
CA LEU A 176 -0.94 -7.35 -6.48
C LEU A 176 -1.10 -8.22 -5.22
N ILE A 177 -0.20 -9.18 -5.01
CA ILE A 177 -0.16 -9.99 -3.79
C ILE A 177 1.15 -9.73 -3.05
N SER A 178 1.06 -9.22 -1.82
CA SER A 178 2.23 -8.83 -1.01
C SER A 178 3.21 -9.98 -0.76
N GLU A 179 2.70 -11.20 -0.64
CA GLU A 179 3.48 -12.43 -0.44
C GLU A 179 4.32 -12.78 -1.68
N TYR A 180 3.91 -12.31 -2.87
CA TYR A 180 4.57 -12.48 -4.15
C TYR A 180 4.92 -11.11 -4.74
N PHE A 181 5.55 -10.26 -3.91
CA PHE A 181 5.77 -8.85 -4.24
C PHE A 181 6.61 -8.68 -5.51
N ASP A 182 7.67 -9.48 -5.67
CA ASP A 182 8.55 -9.40 -6.85
C ASP A 182 7.81 -9.82 -8.13
N GLU A 183 7.06 -10.94 -8.08
CA GLU A 183 6.19 -11.38 -9.18
C GLU A 183 5.14 -10.31 -9.51
N SER A 184 4.58 -9.68 -8.47
CA SER A 184 3.61 -8.60 -8.60
C SER A 184 4.24 -7.37 -9.29
N MET A 185 5.48 -7.01 -8.97
CA MET A 185 6.19 -5.91 -9.64
C MET A 185 6.53 -6.22 -11.09
N VAL A 186 6.90 -7.48 -11.41
CA VAL A 186 7.10 -7.92 -12.80
C VAL A 186 5.80 -7.79 -13.59
N LEU A 187 4.67 -8.28 -13.07
CA LEU A 187 3.38 -8.13 -13.74
C LEU A 187 2.96 -6.66 -13.90
N LEU A 188 3.19 -5.84 -12.87
CA LEU A 188 2.87 -4.41 -12.91
C LEU A 188 3.71 -3.68 -13.96
N LYS A 189 5.01 -3.97 -14.04
CA LYS A 189 5.92 -3.47 -15.07
C LYS A 189 5.38 -3.77 -16.47
N GLU A 190 5.02 -5.03 -16.75
CA GLU A 190 4.50 -5.44 -18.06
C GLU A 190 3.17 -4.75 -18.37
N MET A 191 2.25 -4.70 -17.40
CA MET A 191 0.94 -4.07 -17.55
C MET A 191 1.02 -2.57 -17.88
N LEU A 192 1.94 -1.87 -17.22
CA LEU A 192 2.12 -0.44 -17.41
C LEU A 192 3.08 -0.11 -18.57
N CYS A 193 3.64 -1.13 -19.23
CA CYS A 193 4.71 -0.97 -20.22
C CYS A 193 5.87 -0.11 -19.68
N TRP A 194 6.31 -0.40 -18.45
CA TRP A 194 7.41 0.26 -17.78
C TRP A 194 8.70 -0.55 -17.93
N ASP A 195 9.84 0.11 -17.73
CA ASP A 195 11.13 -0.57 -17.63
C ASP A 195 11.36 -1.16 -16.23
N LEU A 196 12.45 -1.91 -16.07
CA LEU A 196 12.81 -2.53 -14.80
C LEU A 196 13.09 -1.49 -13.71
N ASP A 197 13.84 -0.44 -14.03
CA ASP A 197 14.28 0.58 -13.07
C ASP A 197 13.13 1.42 -12.50
N SER A 198 12.02 1.50 -13.25
CA SER A 198 10.77 2.12 -12.83
C SER A 198 10.08 1.35 -11.70
N VAL A 199 10.26 0.02 -11.58
CA VAL A 199 9.62 -0.81 -10.55
C VAL A 199 10.58 -1.33 -9.47
N VAL A 200 11.90 -1.19 -9.67
CA VAL A 200 12.88 -1.53 -8.63
C VAL A 200 12.63 -0.69 -7.38
N SER A 201 12.67 -1.30 -6.21
CA SER A 201 12.38 -0.63 -4.95
C SER A 201 13.11 -1.28 -3.78
N PHE A 202 13.20 -0.56 -2.66
CA PHE A 202 13.55 -1.13 -1.37
C PHE A 202 12.29 -1.24 -0.50
N PRO A 203 12.12 -2.31 0.31
CA PRO A 203 10.97 -2.45 1.19
C PRO A 203 10.84 -1.30 2.20
N LEU A 204 9.88 -0.40 1.99
CA LEU A 204 9.60 0.71 2.90
C LEU A 204 8.52 0.36 3.91
N ASN A 205 8.55 1.04 5.06
CA ASN A 205 7.61 0.82 6.16
C ASN A 205 7.66 -0.64 6.68
N THR A 206 8.83 -1.27 6.55
CA THR A 206 9.08 -2.64 7.00
C THR A 206 9.17 -2.67 8.51
N ARG A 207 8.38 -3.55 9.13
CA ARG A 207 8.39 -3.74 10.57
C ARG A 207 9.45 -4.75 11.00
N ASP A 208 10.16 -4.42 12.06
CA ASP A 208 11.17 -5.31 12.63
C ASP A 208 10.56 -6.64 13.10
N SER A 209 11.23 -7.74 12.73
CA SER A 209 10.89 -9.10 13.13
C SER A 209 10.67 -9.29 14.64
N SER A 210 11.39 -8.55 15.49
CA SER A 210 11.29 -8.66 16.95
C SER A 210 9.92 -8.23 17.50
N THR A 211 9.13 -7.53 16.70
CA THR A 211 7.77 -7.13 17.08
C THR A 211 6.72 -8.05 16.47
N LYS A 212 7.11 -8.99 15.59
CA LYS A 212 6.20 -9.92 14.92
C LYS A 212 5.91 -11.10 15.83
N SER A 213 4.65 -11.52 15.87
CA SER A 213 4.25 -12.70 16.63
C SER A 213 3.76 -13.80 15.70
N THR A 214 4.24 -15.02 15.91
CA THR A 214 3.69 -16.22 15.27
C THR A 214 2.44 -16.64 16.03
N LEU A 215 1.33 -16.79 15.32
CA LEU A 215 0.06 -17.24 15.91
C LEU A 215 -0.04 -18.77 15.83
N PRO A 216 -0.61 -19.45 16.85
CA PRO A 216 -0.93 -20.87 16.74
C PRO A 216 -2.07 -21.09 15.73
N ASP A 217 -2.11 -22.28 15.11
CA ASP A 217 -3.11 -22.62 14.07
C ASP A 217 -4.56 -22.38 14.51
N SER A 218 -4.87 -22.66 15.78
CA SER A 218 -6.21 -22.41 16.33
C SER A 218 -6.60 -20.93 16.36
N ALA A 219 -5.63 -20.01 16.52
CA ALA A 219 -5.86 -18.57 16.41
C ALA A 219 -5.98 -18.13 14.95
N VAL A 220 -5.22 -18.75 14.05
CA VAL A 220 -5.28 -18.50 12.60
C VAL A 220 -6.69 -18.76 12.05
N GLU A 221 -7.31 -19.90 12.38
CA GLU A 221 -8.66 -20.22 11.92
C GLU A 221 -9.73 -19.26 12.48
N LYS A 222 -9.60 -18.89 13.76
CA LYS A 222 -10.49 -17.86 14.35
C LYS A 222 -10.35 -16.51 13.67
N LEU A 223 -9.13 -16.15 13.27
CA LEU A 223 -8.86 -14.91 12.57
C LEU A 223 -9.47 -14.93 11.16
N LYS A 224 -9.31 -16.02 10.41
CA LYS A 224 -9.96 -16.20 9.10
C LYS A 224 -11.49 -16.08 9.22
N ALA A 225 -12.08 -16.70 10.24
CA ALA A 225 -13.51 -16.60 10.49
C ALA A 225 -13.94 -15.17 10.88
N TRP A 226 -13.16 -14.48 11.70
CA TRP A 226 -13.43 -13.10 12.11
C TRP A 226 -13.35 -12.11 10.94
N ASN A 227 -12.35 -12.31 10.07
CA ASN A 227 -12.09 -11.53 8.86
C ASN A 227 -12.56 -12.26 7.59
N ARG A 228 -13.76 -12.81 7.63
CA ARG A 228 -14.29 -13.68 6.56
C ARG A 228 -14.32 -13.02 5.18
N LEU A 229 -14.70 -11.74 5.09
CA LEU A 229 -14.78 -11.03 3.81
C LEU A 229 -13.39 -10.81 3.21
N ASP A 230 -12.41 -10.40 4.03
CA ASP A 230 -11.02 -10.28 3.60
C ASP A 230 -10.43 -11.63 3.17
N TRP A 231 -10.80 -12.72 3.86
CA TRP A 231 -10.37 -14.07 3.51
C TRP A 231 -10.88 -14.51 2.14
N GLU A 232 -12.15 -14.22 1.82
CA GLU A 232 -12.74 -14.51 0.52
C GLU A 232 -12.11 -13.68 -0.60
N ILE A 233 -11.90 -12.37 -0.38
CA ILE A 233 -11.17 -11.50 -1.32
C ILE A 233 -9.77 -12.06 -1.59
N TYR A 234 -8.97 -12.28 -0.54
CA TYR A 234 -7.60 -12.75 -0.69
C TYR A 234 -7.53 -14.11 -1.39
N THR A 235 -8.37 -15.06 -1.01
CA THR A 235 -8.32 -16.42 -1.59
C THR A 235 -8.67 -16.40 -3.07
N HIS A 236 -9.71 -15.64 -3.45
CA HIS A 236 -10.11 -15.50 -4.84
C HIS A 236 -8.99 -14.86 -5.68
N PHE A 237 -8.47 -13.71 -5.26
CA PHE A 237 -7.50 -12.96 -6.06
C PHE A 237 -6.08 -13.54 -6.02
N ASN A 238 -5.71 -14.26 -4.97
CA ASN A 238 -4.48 -15.04 -4.96
C ASN A 238 -4.52 -16.16 -6.01
N ARG A 239 -5.68 -16.83 -6.16
CA ARG A 239 -5.86 -17.86 -7.21
C ARG A 239 -5.78 -17.24 -8.60
N THR A 240 -6.55 -16.18 -8.86
CA THR A 240 -6.58 -15.55 -10.19
C THR A 240 -5.26 -14.86 -10.55
N PHE A 241 -4.47 -14.43 -9.55
CA PHE A 241 -3.09 -13.96 -9.75
C PHE A 241 -2.21 -15.03 -10.39
N TRP A 242 -2.21 -16.26 -9.85
CA TRP A 242 -1.41 -17.36 -10.40
C TRP A 242 -1.94 -17.86 -11.74
N GLU A 243 -3.26 -17.92 -11.91
CA GLU A 243 -3.88 -18.24 -13.21
C GLU A 243 -3.44 -17.23 -14.28
N ARG A 244 -3.35 -15.94 -13.93
CA ARG A 244 -2.85 -14.88 -14.82
C ARG A 244 -1.39 -15.09 -15.19
N ILE A 245 -0.52 -15.41 -14.22
CA ILE A 245 0.90 -15.72 -14.50
C ILE A 245 1.00 -16.87 -15.47
N ASP A 246 0.28 -17.96 -15.23
CA ASP A 246 0.33 -19.16 -16.07
C ASP A 246 -0.17 -18.88 -17.49
N ARG A 247 -1.20 -18.05 -17.64
CA ARG A 247 -1.79 -17.70 -18.94
C ARG A 247 -0.97 -16.69 -19.73
N ASP A 248 -0.51 -15.61 -19.11
CA ASP A 248 -0.01 -14.42 -19.84
C ASP A 248 1.52 -14.40 -20.00
N ILE A 249 2.27 -14.98 -19.05
CA ILE A 249 3.75 -14.89 -19.00
C ILE A 249 4.42 -16.28 -18.96
N GLY A 250 3.82 -17.22 -18.23
CA GLY A 250 4.39 -18.51 -17.92
C GLY A 250 5.41 -18.46 -16.77
N ARG A 251 5.48 -19.55 -16.00
CA ARG A 251 6.32 -19.63 -14.77
C ARG A 251 7.81 -19.46 -15.03
N GLU A 252 8.33 -19.98 -16.15
CA GLU A 252 9.76 -19.86 -16.46
C GLU A 252 10.18 -18.44 -16.79
N ARG A 253 9.40 -17.71 -17.60
CA ARG A 253 9.66 -16.29 -17.85
C ARG A 253 9.52 -15.48 -16.56
N MET A 254 8.49 -15.74 -15.76
CA MET A 254 8.30 -15.07 -14.47
C MET A 254 9.53 -15.21 -13.56
N ARG A 255 10.08 -16.42 -13.40
CA ARG A 255 11.28 -16.64 -12.59
C ARG A 255 12.48 -15.83 -13.08
N ARG A 256 12.71 -15.78 -14.40
CA ARG A 256 13.81 -14.99 -14.99
C ARG A 256 13.66 -13.48 -14.75
N GLU A 257 12.46 -12.96 -14.93
CA GLU A 257 12.17 -11.52 -14.71
C GLU A 257 12.30 -11.16 -13.21
N VAL A 258 11.83 -12.03 -12.31
CA VAL A 258 12.02 -11.86 -10.85
C VAL A 258 13.50 -11.88 -10.49
N GLN A 259 14.27 -12.79 -11.08
CA GLN A 259 15.72 -12.84 -10.87
C GLN A 259 16.38 -11.53 -11.30
N ALA A 260 16.08 -11.03 -12.50
CA ALA A 260 16.60 -9.76 -12.99
C ALA A 260 16.23 -8.58 -12.07
N LEU A 261 14.99 -8.54 -11.57
CA LEU A 261 14.56 -7.55 -10.59
C LEU A 261 15.37 -7.60 -9.30
N ARG A 262 15.60 -8.80 -8.75
CA ARG A 262 16.39 -8.99 -7.52
C ARG A 262 17.86 -8.64 -7.71
N GLU A 263 18.45 -8.99 -8.85
CA GLU A 263 19.82 -8.64 -9.19
C GLU A 263 19.99 -7.12 -9.25
N ARG A 264 19.04 -6.42 -9.88
CA ARG A 264 19.05 -4.96 -9.96
C ARG A 264 18.83 -4.30 -8.60
N GLN A 265 17.93 -4.82 -7.77
CA GLN A 265 17.77 -4.38 -6.38
C GLN A 265 19.08 -4.55 -5.58
N ALA A 266 19.77 -5.68 -5.71
CA ALA A 266 21.02 -5.96 -5.01
C ALA A 266 22.18 -5.09 -5.49
N GLU A 267 22.24 -4.77 -6.77
CA GLU A 267 23.15 -3.77 -7.33
C GLU A 267 22.92 -2.39 -6.69
N LEU A 268 21.68 -1.88 -6.76
CA LEU A 268 21.35 -0.59 -6.18
C LEU A 268 21.57 -0.56 -4.66
N ALA A 269 21.32 -1.65 -3.95
CA ALA A 269 21.61 -1.74 -2.52
C ALA A 269 23.11 -1.53 -2.23
N ARG A 270 24.00 -2.17 -2.99
CA ARG A 270 25.47 -2.03 -2.84
C ARG A 270 25.97 -0.62 -3.19
N THR A 271 25.32 0.00 -4.17
CA THR A 271 25.65 1.35 -4.63
C THR A 271 25.15 2.41 -3.64
N CYS A 272 23.90 2.34 -3.22
CA CYS A 272 23.21 3.39 -2.48
C CYS A 272 23.35 3.30 -0.96
N LEU A 273 23.37 2.10 -0.38
CA LEU A 273 23.13 1.93 1.05
C LEU A 273 24.45 1.82 1.85
N GLN A 274 24.44 2.41 3.04
CA GLN A 274 25.46 2.13 4.05
C GLN A 274 25.14 0.77 4.69
N GLY A 275 25.75 -0.28 4.17
CA GLY A 275 25.41 -1.68 4.48
C GLY A 275 24.43 -2.26 3.47
N THR A 276 24.01 -3.51 3.65
CA THR A 276 23.14 -4.22 2.68
C THR A 276 21.66 -4.23 3.06
N GLY A 277 21.28 -3.63 4.19
CA GLY A 277 19.93 -3.80 4.74
C GLY A 277 19.41 -2.60 5.51
N SER A 278 18.13 -2.71 5.89
CA SER A 278 17.46 -1.73 6.71
C SER A 278 17.99 -1.73 8.15
N VAL A 279 17.97 -0.57 8.80
CA VAL A 279 18.44 -0.35 10.18
C VAL A 279 17.29 0.08 11.09
N ALA A 280 17.49 -0.08 12.40
CA ALA A 280 16.52 0.35 13.39
C ALA A 280 16.40 1.89 13.43
N PRO A 281 15.26 2.47 13.84
CA PRO A 281 15.04 3.92 13.86
C PRO A 281 16.14 4.74 14.52
N LYS A 282 16.68 4.23 15.64
CA LYS A 282 17.73 4.89 16.43
C LYS A 282 19.07 4.98 15.69
N ASP A 283 19.31 4.09 14.74
CA ASP A 283 20.56 3.98 13.98
C ASP A 283 20.48 4.72 12.64
N ILE A 284 19.33 5.34 12.32
CA ILE A 284 19.15 6.18 11.13
C ILE A 284 19.82 7.55 11.39
N LYS A 285 20.84 7.83 10.58
CA LYS A 285 21.69 9.03 10.70
C LYS A 285 21.01 10.29 10.17
N ASP A 286 20.36 10.19 9.01
CA ASP A 286 19.61 11.29 8.42
C ASP A 286 18.18 11.33 8.96
N SER A 287 17.86 12.36 9.74
CA SER A 287 16.53 12.53 10.35
C SER A 287 15.41 12.66 9.32
N SER A 288 15.70 13.17 8.11
CA SER A 288 14.71 13.29 7.02
C SER A 288 14.30 11.94 6.44
N LEU A 289 15.11 10.89 6.66
CA LEU A 289 14.82 9.52 6.22
C LEU A 289 14.20 8.65 7.32
N ARG A 290 13.91 9.21 8.50
CA ARG A 290 13.30 8.46 9.60
C ARG A 290 11.82 8.18 9.30
N PRO A 291 11.39 6.90 9.21
CA PRO A 291 10.00 6.57 9.00
C PRO A 291 9.17 6.87 10.26
N LEU A 292 7.89 7.20 10.06
CA LEU A 292 6.95 7.39 11.16
C LEU A 292 6.83 6.13 12.00
N GLN A 293 7.07 6.26 13.31
CA GLN A 293 6.80 5.21 14.29
C GLN A 293 5.37 5.36 14.80
N HIS A 294 4.66 4.24 14.99
CA HIS A 294 3.26 4.27 15.43
C HIS A 294 2.88 2.99 16.19
N GLY A 295 2.07 3.16 17.24
CA GLY A 295 1.65 2.08 18.13
C GLY A 295 2.83 1.30 18.70
N GLY A 296 2.74 -0.03 18.68
CA GLY A 296 3.82 -0.92 19.11
C GLY A 296 4.78 -1.31 17.97
N ALA A 297 4.60 -0.78 16.77
CA ALA A 297 5.39 -1.18 15.62
C ALA A 297 6.72 -0.42 15.57
N ARG A 298 7.82 -1.20 15.47
CA ARG A 298 9.16 -0.66 15.20
C ARG A 298 9.44 -0.72 13.70
N ILE A 299 9.41 0.43 13.04
CA ILE A 299 9.52 0.54 11.57
C ILE A 299 10.97 0.86 11.18
N LEU A 300 11.56 0.00 10.37
CA LEU A 300 12.95 0.10 9.91
C LEU A 300 13.09 1.13 8.78
N GLY A 301 14.30 1.68 8.64
CA GLY A 301 14.66 2.61 7.56
C GLY A 301 16.05 2.30 7.00
N TYR A 302 16.65 3.23 6.27
CA TYR A 302 17.93 3.01 5.59
C TYR A 302 18.89 4.17 5.84
N ASN A 303 20.20 3.87 5.82
CA ASN A 303 21.26 4.86 5.75
C ASN A 303 21.84 4.85 4.34
N LEU A 304 22.09 6.01 3.75
CA LEU A 304 22.78 6.13 2.47
C LEU A 304 24.29 6.10 2.66
N LYS A 305 25.00 5.62 1.63
CA LYS A 305 26.45 5.66 1.55
C LYS A 305 26.92 7.11 1.47
N GLN A 306 28.07 7.42 2.09
CA GLN A 306 28.69 8.74 2.02
C GLN A 306 29.54 8.88 0.76
N GLY A 307 29.71 10.11 0.26
CA GLY A 307 30.56 10.41 -0.89
C GLY A 307 29.99 9.97 -2.24
N LEU A 308 28.67 9.81 -2.35
CA LEU A 308 27.99 9.67 -3.63
C LEU A 308 28.05 11.02 -4.37
N ASP A 309 28.19 10.99 -5.69
CA ASP A 309 27.98 12.19 -6.50
C ASP A 309 26.52 12.67 -6.41
N GLU A 310 26.27 13.94 -6.75
CA GLU A 310 24.97 14.58 -6.53
C GLU A 310 23.80 13.90 -7.27
N GLU A 311 24.03 13.36 -8.46
CA GLU A 311 23.00 12.71 -9.26
C GLU A 311 22.64 11.34 -8.68
N LEU A 312 23.67 10.57 -8.33
CA LEU A 312 23.50 9.27 -7.70
C LEU A 312 22.88 9.40 -6.30
N GLU A 313 23.31 10.38 -5.50
CA GLU A 313 22.70 10.65 -4.19
C GLU A 313 21.21 10.94 -4.33
N ARG A 314 20.81 11.78 -5.30
CA ARG A 314 19.40 12.09 -5.55
C ARG A 314 18.61 10.84 -5.91
N THR A 315 19.15 9.99 -6.77
CA THR A 315 18.52 8.72 -7.17
C THR A 315 18.38 7.76 -5.99
N CYS A 316 19.44 7.56 -5.23
CA CYS A 316 19.47 6.71 -4.04
C CYS A 316 18.53 7.22 -2.94
N ARG A 317 18.48 8.54 -2.71
CA ARG A 317 17.59 9.16 -1.73
C ARG A 317 16.13 8.94 -2.07
N ARG A 318 15.74 9.05 -3.35
CA ARG A 318 14.36 8.77 -3.79
C ARG A 318 13.93 7.33 -3.49
N LEU A 319 14.83 6.35 -3.60
CA LEU A 319 14.54 4.93 -3.29
C LEU A 319 14.23 4.67 -1.82
N VAL A 320 14.79 5.46 -0.90
CA VAL A 320 14.68 5.24 0.55
C VAL A 320 13.80 6.23 1.29
N THR A 321 13.39 7.34 0.64
CA THR A 321 12.55 8.36 1.27
C THR A 321 11.20 7.76 1.69
N PRO A 322 10.83 7.81 2.98
CA PRO A 322 9.54 7.27 3.42
C PRO A 322 8.37 8.09 2.86
N GLU A 323 7.21 7.44 2.76
CA GLU A 323 6.07 7.95 1.98
C GLU A 323 5.58 9.34 2.40
N LEU A 324 5.60 9.66 3.69
CA LEU A 324 5.08 10.93 4.21
C LEU A 324 5.98 12.09 3.80
N GLN A 325 7.29 11.89 3.91
CA GLN A 325 8.30 12.87 3.51
C GLN A 325 8.27 13.07 2.00
N TYR A 326 8.22 11.98 1.22
CA TYR A 326 8.19 12.07 -0.23
C TYR A 326 6.89 12.74 -0.72
N SER A 327 5.74 12.38 -0.13
CA SER A 327 4.46 13.05 -0.42
C SER A 327 4.53 14.55 -0.14
N SER A 328 5.14 14.96 0.98
CA SER A 328 5.29 16.38 1.32
C SER A 328 6.17 17.13 0.31
N LEU A 329 7.27 16.51 -0.14
CA LEU A 329 8.17 17.08 -1.15
C LEU A 329 7.45 17.28 -2.49
N LEU A 330 6.75 16.25 -2.97
CA LEU A 330 6.03 16.31 -4.24
C LEU A 330 4.82 17.26 -4.18
N TYR A 331 4.13 17.32 -3.04
CA TYR A 331 3.05 18.29 -2.82
C TYR A 331 3.54 19.73 -2.98
N LYS A 332 4.65 20.09 -2.29
CA LYS A 332 5.24 21.43 -2.38
C LYS A 332 5.74 21.76 -3.79
N LYS A 333 6.24 20.77 -4.52
CA LYS A 333 6.66 20.91 -5.92
C LYS A 333 5.47 21.20 -6.84
N GLN A 334 4.36 20.49 -6.66
CA GLN A 334 3.17 20.62 -7.50
C GLN A 334 2.31 21.85 -7.15
N PHE A 335 2.26 22.22 -5.87
CA PHE A 335 1.51 23.35 -5.33
C PHE A 335 2.43 24.27 -4.55
N PRO A 336 3.28 25.05 -5.23
CA PRO A 336 4.19 25.97 -4.56
C PRO A 336 3.40 27.02 -3.77
N PRO A 337 3.90 27.45 -2.60
CA PRO A 337 3.29 28.56 -1.88
C PRO A 337 3.32 29.83 -2.75
N PRO A 338 2.35 30.74 -2.58
CA PRO A 338 2.41 32.03 -3.25
C PRO A 338 3.73 32.74 -2.90
N PRO A 339 4.33 33.48 -3.85
CA PRO A 339 5.49 34.31 -3.54
C PRO A 339 5.15 35.31 -2.41
N PRO A 340 6.15 35.63 -1.55
CA PRO A 340 5.96 36.49 -0.39
C PRO A 340 5.53 37.91 -0.74
#